data_AF-A0A9D9LIP1-F1
#
_entry.id   AF-A0A9D9LIP1-F1
#
_cell.length_a   1.000
_cell.length_b   1.000
_cell.length_c   1.000
_cell.angle_alpha   90.00
_cell.angle_beta   90.00
_cell.angle_gamma   90.00
#
_symmetry.space_group_name_H-M   'P 1'
#
loop_
_entity.id
_entity.type
_entity.pdbx_description
1 polymer ?
#
loop_
_entity_poly.entity_id
_entity_poly.type
_entity_poly.pdbx_seq_one_letter_code
_entity_poly.pdbx_strand_id
1 'polypeptide(L)'
;RVYLTASGEEILANASNVRVRYAKLLWAYVGVSEIPFNCGFYQITVRYYIEVELEGCVAVGRSQTFKGLAALEKDVVLYGGEGRAISYTSESTQGYCDGYNLNNVSTNDPVAIVETVEPVVLGLKIVDCNCPCPCTCTSLTDIPEGIRDAFGEELVLDSEGAKVYVSFGIFSVIRIVRPAQLLVTATDYSVPEKECTAAQNDDNPCSLFRSIAFPVSQFKGTDCCQTTEPPRRSGGCSCGR
;
A
#
# COMPACT_ATOMS: atom_id res chain seq x y z
N ARG A 1 -6.71 12.23 19.79
CA ARG A 1 -6.16 13.24 20.73
C ARG A 1 -4.98 13.89 20.05
N VAL A 2 -4.79 15.20 20.25
CA VAL A 2 -3.59 15.92 19.85
C VAL A 2 -2.75 16.13 21.11
N TYR A 3 -1.48 15.73 21.06
CA TYR A 3 -0.48 15.94 22.10
C TYR A 3 0.22 17.25 21.81
N LEU A 4 -0.04 18.26 22.65
CA LEU A 4 0.52 19.59 22.41
C LEU A 4 1.96 19.66 22.88
N THR A 5 2.66 20.65 22.37
CA THR A 5 3.96 21.04 22.92
C THR A 5 3.80 21.75 24.26
N ALA A 6 4.88 21.85 25.03
CA ALA A 6 4.86 22.53 26.34
C ALA A 6 4.31 23.96 26.25
N SER A 7 4.74 24.74 25.24
CA SER A 7 4.19 26.08 25.00
C SER A 7 2.72 26.05 24.56
N GLY A 8 2.33 25.04 23.79
CA GLY A 8 0.95 24.84 23.35
C GLY A 8 -0.03 24.58 24.49
N GLU A 9 0.35 23.81 25.52
CA GLU A 9 -0.47 23.60 26.71
C GLU A 9 -0.70 24.91 27.49
N GLU A 10 0.33 25.75 27.65
CA GLU A 10 0.20 27.07 28.30
C GLU A 10 -0.72 28.00 27.51
N ILE A 11 -0.61 28.01 26.18
CA ILE A 11 -1.49 28.80 25.30
C ILE A 11 -2.92 28.29 25.41
N LEU A 12 -3.13 26.98 25.40
CA LEU A 12 -4.46 26.37 25.52
C LEU A 12 -5.13 26.74 26.84
N ALA A 13 -4.39 26.70 27.96
CA ALA A 13 -4.93 27.02 29.29
C ALA A 13 -5.46 28.46 29.40
N ASN A 14 -4.88 29.39 28.64
CA ASN A 14 -5.26 30.80 28.65
C ASN A 14 -6.14 31.20 27.44
N ALA A 15 -6.44 30.28 26.52
CA ALA A 15 -7.17 30.59 25.30
C ALA A 15 -8.69 30.63 25.52
N SER A 16 -9.32 31.69 25.00
CA SER A 16 -10.79 31.84 24.95
C SER A 16 -11.44 31.10 23.78
N ASN A 17 -10.70 30.95 22.68
CA ASN A 17 -11.14 30.26 21.47
C ASN A 17 -9.91 29.62 20.81
N VAL A 18 -10.08 28.43 20.25
CA VAL A 18 -9.03 27.70 19.53
C VAL A 18 -9.60 27.24 18.20
N ARG A 19 -8.79 27.38 17.15
CA ARG A 19 -9.09 26.83 15.83
C ARG A 19 -7.89 26.06 15.29
N VAL A 20 -8.14 25.07 14.44
CA VAL A 20 -7.08 24.39 13.70
C VAL A 20 -6.81 25.18 12.42
N ARG A 21 -5.54 25.44 12.11
CA ARG A 21 -5.13 26.10 10.86
C ARG A 21 -4.94 25.10 9.74
N TYR A 22 -4.15 24.06 9.98
CA TYR A 22 -3.93 22.96 9.06
C TYR A 22 -3.46 21.70 9.79
N ALA A 23 -3.47 20.58 9.08
CA ALA A 23 -2.91 19.31 9.54
C ALA A 23 -2.00 18.76 8.46
N LYS A 24 -0.77 18.41 8.83
CA LYS A 24 0.28 17.95 7.92
C LYS A 24 0.73 16.55 8.31
N LEU A 25 0.83 15.66 7.33
CA LEU A 25 1.39 14.33 7.57
C LEU A 25 2.92 14.42 7.67
N LEU A 26 3.48 14.03 8.82
CA LEU A 26 4.93 13.99 9.03
C LEU A 26 5.53 12.67 8.53
N TRP A 27 4.91 11.57 8.95
CA TRP A 27 5.37 10.22 8.62
C TRP A 27 4.24 9.21 8.72
N ALA A 28 4.40 8.09 8.02
CA ALA A 28 3.55 6.92 8.16
C ALA A 28 4.42 5.69 8.35
N TYR A 29 4.27 5.02 9.48
CA TYR A 29 4.79 3.68 9.69
C TYR A 29 3.90 2.68 8.96
N VAL A 30 4.51 1.69 8.30
CA VAL A 30 3.81 0.59 7.64
C VAL A 30 4.44 -0.72 8.10
N GLY A 31 3.70 -1.48 8.89
CA GLY A 31 4.06 -2.82 9.33
C GLY A 31 3.29 -3.87 8.53
N VAL A 32 3.93 -4.98 8.21
CA VAL A 32 3.30 -6.16 7.59
C VAL A 32 3.52 -7.35 8.51
N SER A 33 2.47 -8.12 8.77
CA SER A 33 2.53 -9.33 9.58
C SER A 33 1.63 -10.41 9.00
N GLU A 34 2.12 -11.65 8.99
CA GLU A 34 1.32 -12.80 8.56
C GLU A 34 0.22 -13.11 9.58
N ILE A 35 -0.99 -13.40 9.09
CA ILE A 35 -2.08 -13.84 9.95
C ILE A 35 -1.96 -15.35 10.15
N PRO A 36 -1.85 -15.82 11.41
CA PRO A 36 -1.75 -17.25 11.67
C PRO A 36 -3.02 -17.96 11.18
N PHE A 37 -2.84 -19.16 10.61
CA PHE A 37 -3.90 -20.04 10.10
C PHE A 37 -4.66 -19.57 8.84
N ASN A 38 -4.45 -18.34 8.36
CA ASN A 38 -5.02 -17.83 7.11
C ASN A 38 -3.89 -17.59 6.08
N CYS A 39 -3.45 -18.67 5.43
CA CYS A 39 -2.36 -18.59 4.46
C CYS A 39 -2.62 -17.56 3.36
N GLY A 40 -1.63 -16.71 3.11
CA GLY A 40 -1.67 -15.65 2.10
C GLY A 40 -2.41 -14.38 2.51
N PHE A 41 -2.97 -14.31 3.72
CA PHE A 41 -3.51 -13.07 4.29
C PHE A 41 -2.50 -12.40 5.21
N TYR A 42 -2.35 -11.09 5.03
CA TYR A 42 -1.41 -10.26 5.75
C TYR A 42 -2.17 -9.13 6.45
N GLN A 43 -1.88 -8.94 7.74
CA GLN A 43 -2.28 -7.76 8.48
C GLN A 43 -1.28 -6.64 8.19
N ILE A 44 -1.80 -5.49 7.79
CA ILE A 44 -1.03 -4.30 7.53
C ILE A 44 -1.45 -3.25 8.54
N THR A 45 -0.52 -2.89 9.42
CA THR A 45 -0.70 -1.84 10.42
C THR A 45 -0.08 -0.56 9.90
N VAL A 46 -0.92 0.44 9.67
CA VAL A 46 -0.47 1.76 9.23
C VAL A 46 -0.65 2.75 10.35
N ARG A 47 0.44 3.39 10.80
CA ARG A 47 0.39 4.41 11.83
C ARG A 47 0.83 5.76 11.28
N TYR A 48 -0.13 6.67 11.15
CA TYR A 48 0.06 8.03 10.66
C TYR A 48 0.44 8.95 11.83
N TYR A 49 1.48 9.75 11.64
CA TYR A 49 1.89 10.82 12.54
C TYR A 49 1.61 12.16 11.87
N ILE A 50 0.73 12.93 12.47
CA ILE A 50 0.15 14.15 11.91
C ILE A 50 0.52 15.32 12.81
N GLU A 51 1.22 16.31 12.26
CA GLU A 51 1.39 17.62 12.88
C GLU A 51 0.10 18.42 12.71
N VAL A 52 -0.36 19.03 13.79
CA VAL A 52 -1.53 19.91 13.80
C VAL A 52 -1.06 21.28 14.25
N GLU A 53 -1.27 22.30 13.40
CA GLU A 53 -1.08 23.69 13.81
C GLU A 53 -2.42 24.27 14.26
N LEU A 54 -2.44 24.75 15.50
CA LEU A 54 -3.59 25.38 16.13
C LEU A 54 -3.32 26.87 16.37
N GLU A 55 -4.39 27.61 16.55
CA GLU A 55 -4.38 29.02 16.84
C GLU A 55 -5.35 29.33 17.98
N GLY A 56 -4.84 29.89 19.07
CA GLY A 56 -5.57 30.22 20.27
C GLY A 56 -5.62 31.73 20.54
N CYS A 57 -6.82 32.24 20.83
CA CYS A 57 -7.03 33.64 21.24
C CYS A 57 -6.87 33.77 22.75
N VAL A 58 -5.69 34.20 23.22
CA VAL A 58 -5.33 34.27 24.65
C VAL A 58 -5.85 35.55 25.33
N ALA A 59 -5.88 36.66 24.61
CA ALA A 59 -6.43 37.93 25.09
C ALA A 59 -7.19 38.63 23.96
N VAL A 60 -7.98 39.65 24.30
CA VAL A 60 -8.76 40.41 23.30
C VAL A 60 -7.83 40.91 22.18
N GLY A 61 -7.97 40.33 21.00
CA GLY A 61 -7.18 40.69 19.82
C GLY A 61 -5.77 40.07 19.71
N ARG A 62 -5.32 39.24 20.67
CA ARG A 62 -4.03 38.56 20.60
C ARG A 62 -4.20 37.07 20.34
N SER A 63 -3.87 36.68 19.11
CA SER A 63 -3.84 35.29 18.66
C SER A 63 -2.42 34.74 18.74
N GLN A 64 -2.28 33.50 19.20
CA GLN A 64 -1.00 32.78 19.26
C GLN A 64 -1.16 31.41 18.59
N THR A 65 -0.18 31.04 17.78
CA THR A 65 -0.13 29.74 17.10
C THR A 65 0.72 28.77 17.89
N PHE A 66 0.29 27.51 17.94
CA PHE A 66 0.99 26.44 18.63
C PHE A 66 0.77 25.12 17.90
N LYS A 67 1.62 24.14 18.19
CA LYS A 67 1.61 22.86 17.47
C LYS A 67 1.28 21.70 18.40
N GLY A 68 0.88 20.60 17.78
CA GLY A 68 0.79 19.32 18.47
C GLY A 68 0.82 18.13 17.52
N LEU A 69 1.06 16.96 18.09
CA LEU A 69 1.14 15.69 17.40
C LEU A 69 -0.15 14.90 17.59
N ALA A 70 -0.75 14.44 16.49
CA ALA A 70 -1.77 13.41 16.51
C ALA A 70 -1.18 12.13 15.89
N ALA A 71 -1.49 10.98 16.50
CA ALA A 71 -1.21 9.69 15.90
C ALA A 71 -2.51 8.93 15.67
N LEU A 72 -2.62 8.30 14.50
CA LEU A 72 -3.73 7.42 14.16
C LEU A 72 -3.18 6.09 13.65
N GLU A 73 -3.74 5.00 14.16
CA GLU A 73 -3.46 3.66 13.68
C GLU A 73 -4.65 3.12 12.88
N LYS A 74 -4.34 2.46 11.76
CA LYS A 74 -5.30 1.80 10.88
C LYS A 74 -4.77 0.41 10.54
N ASP A 75 -5.50 -0.60 10.97
CA ASP A 75 -5.25 -1.99 10.58
C ASP A 75 -6.14 -2.39 9.41
N VAL A 76 -5.53 -3.03 8.41
CA VAL A 76 -6.25 -3.64 7.29
C VAL A 76 -5.71 -5.04 7.04
N VAL A 77 -6.56 -5.91 6.51
CA VAL A 77 -6.17 -7.27 6.10
C VAL A 77 -6.27 -7.36 4.59
N LEU A 78 -5.17 -7.71 3.92
CA LEU A 78 -5.11 -7.89 2.48
C LEU A 78 -4.57 -9.29 2.12
N TYR A 79 -5.01 -9.81 0.98
CA TYR A 79 -4.53 -11.08 0.44
C TYR A 79 -3.33 -10.84 -0.48
N GLY A 80 -2.16 -11.37 -0.11
CA GLY A 80 -0.87 -11.20 -0.79
C GLY A 80 -0.42 -12.43 -1.57
N GLY A 81 -1.24 -13.47 -1.59
CA GLY A 81 -0.89 -14.77 -2.15
C GLY A 81 -0.11 -15.64 -1.16
N GLU A 82 -0.11 -16.94 -1.41
CA GLU A 82 0.64 -17.90 -0.60
C GLU A 82 2.07 -18.01 -1.14
N GLY A 83 3.09 -17.92 -0.29
CA GLY A 83 4.40 -18.37 -0.72
C GLY A 83 5.27 -18.67 0.46
N ARG A 84 5.75 -19.91 0.45
CA ARG A 84 6.64 -20.48 1.44
C ARG A 84 8.06 -20.55 0.89
N ALA A 85 8.36 -19.71 -0.12
CA ALA A 85 9.66 -19.64 -0.74
C ALA A 85 10.57 -18.78 0.12
N ILE A 86 11.71 -19.34 0.49
CA ILE A 86 12.81 -18.62 1.15
C ILE A 86 13.74 -18.16 0.03
N SER A 87 13.96 -16.84 -0.07
CA SER A 87 14.80 -16.25 -1.10
C SER A 87 16.15 -15.86 -0.53
N TYR A 88 17.21 -16.15 -1.27
CA TYR A 88 18.57 -15.73 -0.97
C TYR A 88 19.06 -14.81 -2.08
N THR A 89 19.51 -13.61 -1.73
CA THR A 89 19.89 -12.56 -2.68
C THR A 89 21.38 -12.23 -2.56
N SER A 90 22.06 -12.03 -3.69
CA SER A 90 23.49 -11.66 -3.76
C SER A 90 23.78 -10.18 -3.46
N GLU A 91 22.74 -9.37 -3.24
CA GLU A 91 22.81 -7.94 -2.92
C GLU A 91 23.12 -7.66 -1.43
N SER A 92 23.33 -8.71 -0.62
CA SER A 92 23.77 -8.51 0.76
C SER A 92 25.15 -7.84 0.79
N THR A 93 25.23 -6.65 1.38
CA THR A 93 26.47 -5.88 1.58
C THR A 93 27.44 -6.52 2.60
N GLN A 94 27.19 -7.75 3.03
CA GLN A 94 27.99 -8.49 4.01
C GLN A 94 28.98 -9.42 3.34
N GLY A 95 30.25 -9.35 3.76
CA GLY A 95 31.27 -10.30 3.33
C GLY A 95 30.99 -11.72 3.83
N TYR A 96 31.59 -12.72 3.17
CA TYR A 96 31.44 -14.15 3.49
C TYR A 96 31.69 -14.52 4.97
N CYS A 97 32.46 -13.69 5.70
CA CYS A 97 32.81 -13.90 7.11
C CYS A 97 32.26 -12.83 8.07
N ASP A 98 31.55 -11.81 7.59
CA ASP A 98 30.89 -10.86 8.49
C ASP A 98 29.62 -11.55 9.01
N GLY A 99 29.56 -11.72 10.34
CA GLY A 99 28.59 -12.58 11.03
C GLY A 99 27.21 -12.67 10.38
N TYR A 100 26.72 -13.91 10.26
CA TYR A 100 25.42 -14.26 9.71
C TYR A 100 24.32 -13.30 10.21
N ASN A 101 23.85 -12.39 9.36
CA ASN A 101 22.67 -11.61 9.66
C ASN A 101 21.47 -12.45 9.22
N LEU A 102 20.77 -13.08 10.17
CA LEU A 102 19.52 -13.79 9.90
C LEU A 102 18.48 -12.89 9.20
N ASN A 103 18.63 -11.57 9.32
CA ASN A 103 17.78 -10.55 8.69
C ASN A 103 17.95 -10.47 7.15
N ASN A 104 19.00 -11.06 6.58
CA ASN A 104 19.17 -11.14 5.12
C ASN A 104 18.45 -12.34 4.50
N VAL A 105 17.87 -13.22 5.31
CA VAL A 105 16.96 -14.26 4.82
C VAL A 105 15.61 -13.59 4.61
N SER A 106 15.32 -13.13 3.40
CA SER A 106 13.97 -12.67 3.10
C SER A 106 13.09 -13.89 2.86
N THR A 107 12.16 -14.10 3.80
CA THR A 107 10.88 -14.72 3.47
C THR A 107 10.29 -13.92 2.29
N ASN A 108 9.64 -14.57 1.34
CA ASN A 108 8.98 -13.88 0.24
C ASN A 108 7.76 -13.07 0.75
N ASP A 109 7.86 -12.32 1.83
CA ASP A 109 6.73 -11.56 2.36
C ASP A 109 6.39 -10.43 1.39
N PRO A 110 5.10 -10.14 1.18
CA PRO A 110 4.70 -9.07 0.30
C PRO A 110 5.07 -7.72 0.92
N VAL A 111 5.45 -6.79 0.05
CA VAL A 111 5.75 -5.42 0.42
C VAL A 111 4.44 -4.62 0.44
N ALA A 112 4.12 -4.01 1.57
CA ALA A 112 3.00 -3.08 1.66
C ALA A 112 3.40 -1.68 1.21
N ILE A 113 2.54 -1.07 0.40
CA ILE A 113 2.70 0.27 -0.12
C ILE A 113 1.45 1.06 0.26
N VAL A 114 1.68 2.21 0.90
CA VAL A 114 0.63 3.12 1.36
C VAL A 114 0.81 4.45 0.64
N GLU A 115 -0.18 4.81 -0.17
CA GLU A 115 -0.26 6.09 -0.85
C GLU A 115 -1.32 6.93 -0.11
N THR A 116 -0.95 8.11 0.39
CA THR A 116 -1.82 8.97 1.20
C THR A 116 -1.58 10.43 0.89
N VAL A 117 -2.61 11.25 1.13
CA VAL A 117 -2.55 12.73 1.02
C VAL A 117 -2.57 13.38 2.40
N GLU A 118 -2.41 14.70 2.45
CA GLU A 118 -2.57 15.46 3.69
C GLU A 118 -4.00 15.30 4.26
N PRO A 119 -4.14 15.10 5.58
CA PRO A 119 -5.42 14.85 6.20
C PRO A 119 -6.32 16.10 6.21
N VAL A 120 -7.62 15.91 6.01
CA VAL A 120 -8.61 16.99 6.09
C VAL A 120 -9.10 17.14 7.53
N VAL A 121 -9.10 18.35 8.07
CA VAL A 121 -9.62 18.61 9.42
C VAL A 121 -11.15 18.72 9.35
N LEU A 122 -11.86 17.84 10.06
CA LEU A 122 -13.32 17.75 10.06
C LEU A 122 -13.96 18.43 11.28
N GLY A 123 -13.24 18.48 12.40
CA GLY A 123 -13.76 19.06 13.63
C GLY A 123 -12.72 19.14 14.73
N LEU A 124 -12.91 20.11 15.63
CA LEU A 124 -12.11 20.33 16.83
C LEU A 124 -13.04 20.27 18.04
N LYS A 125 -12.61 19.57 19.09
CA LYS A 125 -13.28 19.52 20.38
C LYS A 125 -12.24 19.64 21.50
N ILE A 126 -12.47 20.56 22.41
CA ILE A 126 -11.68 20.70 23.65
C ILE A 126 -12.48 20.07 24.78
N VAL A 127 -11.81 19.28 25.60
CA VAL A 127 -12.43 18.56 26.73
C VAL A 127 -11.59 18.76 27.97
N ASP A 128 -12.16 19.40 28.98
CA ASP A 128 -11.54 19.51 30.30
C ASP A 128 -11.54 18.14 30.98
N CYS A 129 -10.36 17.66 31.35
CA CYS A 129 -10.21 16.37 31.99
C CYS A 129 -10.44 16.47 33.50
N ASN A 130 -11.71 16.56 33.90
CA ASN A 130 -12.10 16.51 35.30
C ASN A 130 -12.70 15.15 35.72
N CYS A 131 -12.38 14.05 34.99
CA CYS A 131 -12.92 12.74 35.36
C CYS A 131 -12.10 12.10 36.50
N PRO A 132 -12.76 11.57 37.55
CA PRO A 132 -12.13 10.71 38.56
C PRO A 132 -11.75 9.32 38.02
N CYS A 133 -11.91 9.10 36.72
CA CYS A 133 -11.76 7.82 36.09
C CYS A 133 -10.30 7.62 35.66
N PRO A 134 -9.72 6.42 35.84
CA PRO A 134 -8.45 6.05 35.23
C PRO A 134 -8.72 5.83 33.74
N CYS A 135 -9.16 6.86 33.03
CA CYS A 135 -9.37 6.77 31.60
C CYS A 135 -7.99 6.53 31.00
N THR A 136 -7.79 5.30 30.58
CA THR A 136 -6.73 4.76 29.74
C THR A 136 -6.80 5.46 28.38
N CYS A 137 -6.68 6.78 28.35
CA CYS A 137 -6.64 7.57 27.14
C CYS A 137 -5.25 7.37 26.52
N THR A 138 -5.08 6.19 25.93
CA THR A 138 -3.99 5.74 25.04
C THR A 138 -2.82 6.71 25.04
N SER A 139 -2.00 6.67 26.10
CA SER A 139 -0.78 7.45 26.14
C SER A 139 0.06 7.05 24.94
N LEU A 140 0.42 8.03 24.12
CA LEU A 140 1.26 7.81 22.96
C LEU A 140 2.69 7.58 23.45
N THR A 141 3.03 6.34 23.83
CA THR A 141 4.31 6.03 24.48
C THR A 141 5.47 5.97 23.49
N ASP A 142 5.21 5.50 22.27
CA ASP A 142 6.27 5.23 21.29
C ASP A 142 6.20 6.22 20.13
N ILE A 143 6.85 7.37 20.30
CA ILE A 143 7.03 8.38 19.25
C ILE A 143 8.48 8.32 18.77
N PRO A 144 8.75 8.04 17.48
CA PRO A 144 10.09 8.07 16.90
C PRO A 144 10.81 9.41 17.15
N GLU A 145 12.11 9.36 17.44
CA GLU A 145 12.92 10.55 17.76
C GLU A 145 12.83 11.63 16.69
N GLY A 146 12.99 11.27 15.40
CA GLY A 146 12.89 12.23 14.31
C GLY A 146 11.53 12.94 14.19
N ILE A 147 10.46 12.36 14.72
CA ILE A 147 9.14 13.01 14.80
C ILE A 147 9.06 13.94 15.99
N ARG A 148 9.66 13.56 17.12
CA ARG A 148 9.74 14.41 18.32
C ARG A 148 10.56 15.66 18.03
N ASP A 149 11.70 15.51 17.36
CA ASP A 149 12.60 16.61 17.03
C ASP A 149 11.99 17.61 16.04
N ALA A 150 11.02 17.18 15.22
CA ALA A 150 10.35 18.04 14.24
C ALA A 150 9.57 19.20 14.88
N PHE A 151 9.17 19.08 16.15
CA PHE A 151 8.44 20.13 16.87
C PHE A 151 9.39 21.19 17.48
N GLY A 152 10.67 20.86 17.68
CA GLY A 152 11.66 21.76 18.29
C GLY A 152 11.46 22.02 19.79
N GLU A 153 10.47 21.39 20.41
CA GLU A 153 10.12 21.49 21.82
C GLU A 153 9.48 20.18 22.31
N GLU A 154 9.45 19.96 23.62
CA GLU A 154 8.93 18.73 24.21
C GLU A 154 7.40 18.63 24.06
N LEU A 155 6.94 17.44 23.65
CA LEU A 155 5.52 17.09 23.57
C LEU A 155 5.03 16.63 24.95
N VAL A 156 3.94 17.23 25.43
CA VAL A 156 3.30 16.87 26.70
C VAL A 156 2.36 15.69 26.47
N LEU A 157 2.79 14.51 26.92
CA LEU A 157 2.02 13.27 26.76
C LEU A 157 0.97 13.09 27.87
N ASP A 158 1.35 13.47 29.08
CA ASP A 158 0.54 13.38 30.28
C ASP A 158 0.11 14.78 30.74
N SER A 159 -0.89 15.33 30.05
CA SER A 159 -1.55 16.58 30.47
C SER A 159 -2.74 16.29 31.39
N GLU A 160 -2.73 16.91 32.57
CA GLU A 160 -3.86 16.95 33.52
C GLU A 160 -4.89 18.03 33.15
N GLY A 161 -4.52 18.94 32.24
CA GLY A 161 -5.36 20.05 31.77
C GLY A 161 -6.39 19.68 30.69
N ALA A 162 -6.85 20.70 29.97
CA ALA A 162 -7.75 20.54 28.85
C ALA A 162 -7.10 19.73 27.72
N LYS A 163 -7.82 18.76 27.15
CA LYS A 163 -7.33 17.93 26.04
C LYS A 163 -7.96 18.33 24.73
N VAL A 164 -7.13 18.37 23.69
CA VAL A 164 -7.56 18.68 22.32
C VAL A 164 -7.83 17.39 21.54
N TYR A 165 -9.03 17.31 20.96
CA TYR A 165 -9.45 16.24 20.07
C TYR A 165 -9.76 16.83 18.70
N VAL A 166 -9.13 16.28 17.66
CA VAL A 166 -9.36 16.66 16.28
C VAL A 166 -9.82 15.43 15.51
N SER A 167 -10.86 15.60 14.70
CA SER A 167 -11.34 14.60 13.75
C SER A 167 -10.69 14.84 12.39
N PHE A 168 -10.07 13.81 11.84
CA PHE A 168 -9.39 13.86 10.54
C PHE A 168 -10.13 12.99 9.51
N GLY A 169 -10.29 13.52 8.30
CA GLY A 169 -10.64 12.77 7.10
C GLY A 169 -9.36 12.36 6.38
N ILE A 170 -9.06 11.06 6.39
CA ILE A 170 -7.85 10.51 5.77
C ILE A 170 -8.22 9.74 4.52
N PHE A 171 -7.54 10.06 3.42
CA PHE A 171 -7.63 9.34 2.16
C PHE A 171 -6.32 8.59 1.93
N SER A 172 -6.38 7.26 1.98
CA SER A 172 -5.24 6.39 1.73
C SER A 172 -5.61 5.17 0.90
N VAL A 173 -4.70 4.80 0.00
CA VAL A 173 -4.73 3.57 -0.80
C VAL A 173 -3.63 2.65 -0.27
N ILE A 174 -4.04 1.47 0.20
CA ILE A 174 -3.12 0.48 0.76
C ILE A 174 -3.14 -0.73 -0.18
N ARG A 175 -1.96 -1.11 -0.67
CA ARG A 175 -1.79 -2.29 -1.52
C ARG A 175 -0.59 -3.10 -1.06
N ILE A 176 -0.62 -4.39 -1.36
CA ILE A 176 0.53 -5.27 -1.16
C ILE A 176 0.99 -5.81 -2.49
N VAL A 177 2.31 -5.88 -2.66
CA VAL A 177 2.95 -6.34 -3.89
C VAL A 177 3.93 -7.43 -3.54
N ARG A 178 3.90 -8.49 -4.35
CA ARG A 178 4.80 -9.61 -4.22
C ARG A 178 5.40 -9.95 -5.56
N PRO A 179 6.73 -10.17 -5.66
CA PRO A 179 7.30 -10.70 -6.88
C PRO A 179 6.78 -12.11 -7.15
N ALA A 180 6.27 -12.34 -8.36
CA ALA A 180 5.82 -13.63 -8.84
C ALA A 180 6.52 -13.96 -10.17
N GLN A 181 6.95 -15.22 -10.34
CA GLN A 181 7.46 -15.71 -11.60
C GLN A 181 6.29 -16.25 -12.42
N LEU A 182 6.00 -15.62 -13.56
CA LEU A 182 4.98 -16.06 -14.50
C LEU A 182 5.65 -16.65 -15.73
N LEU A 183 5.34 -17.91 -16.05
CA LEU A 183 5.72 -18.49 -17.33
C LEU A 183 4.75 -17.98 -18.38
N VAL A 184 5.23 -17.11 -19.27
CA VAL A 184 4.45 -16.61 -20.41
C VAL A 184 4.85 -17.41 -21.65
N THR A 185 3.92 -18.20 -22.18
CA THR A 185 4.13 -18.89 -23.45
C THR A 185 4.02 -17.88 -24.59
N ALA A 186 5.16 -17.53 -25.19
CA ALA A 186 5.16 -16.77 -26.43
C ALA A 186 4.88 -17.75 -27.57
N THR A 187 3.65 -17.74 -28.09
CA THR A 187 3.30 -18.49 -29.30
C THR A 187 3.53 -17.61 -30.53
N ASP A 188 4.17 -18.18 -31.55
CA ASP A 188 4.37 -17.52 -32.84
C ASP A 188 3.02 -17.32 -33.55
N TYR A 189 2.73 -16.07 -33.88
CA TYR A 189 1.55 -15.65 -34.61
C TYR A 189 1.66 -16.06 -36.09
N SER A 190 0.86 -17.03 -36.54
CA SER A 190 0.93 -17.50 -37.93
C SER A 190 0.12 -16.61 -38.90
N VAL A 191 0.79 -15.78 -39.68
CA VAL A 191 0.13 -14.98 -40.74
C VAL A 191 -0.31 -15.89 -41.90
N PRO A 192 -1.57 -15.85 -42.38
CA PRO A 192 -2.06 -16.76 -43.40
C PRO A 192 -1.49 -16.44 -44.78
N GLU A 193 -0.93 -17.45 -45.44
CA GLU A 193 -0.43 -17.38 -46.82
C GLU A 193 -1.53 -17.73 -47.84
N LYS A 194 -2.56 -16.89 -47.99
CA LYS A 194 -3.42 -16.99 -49.20
C LYS A 194 -3.45 -15.68 -49.96
N GLU A 195 -2.93 -15.72 -51.17
CA GLU A 195 -3.05 -14.64 -52.15
C GLU A 195 -4.49 -14.56 -52.68
N CYS A 196 -5.04 -13.35 -52.67
CA CYS A 196 -6.37 -13.05 -53.20
C CYS A 196 -6.32 -13.05 -54.72
N THR A 197 -7.03 -13.96 -55.38
CA THR A 197 -7.31 -13.83 -56.81
C THR A 197 -8.43 -12.81 -56.99
N ALA A 198 -8.14 -11.70 -57.69
CA ALA A 198 -9.13 -10.67 -57.97
C ALA A 198 -10.33 -11.26 -58.73
N ALA A 199 -11.54 -11.02 -58.22
CA ALA A 199 -12.76 -11.44 -58.88
C ALA A 199 -12.86 -10.74 -60.24
N GLN A 200 -12.84 -11.52 -61.33
CA GLN A 200 -13.26 -11.01 -62.63
C GLN A 200 -14.78 -10.93 -62.64
N ASN A 201 -15.26 -9.69 -62.67
CA ASN A 201 -16.63 -9.22 -62.94
C ASN A 201 -17.58 -9.04 -61.74
N ASP A 202 -18.13 -7.83 -61.72
CA ASP A 202 -19.10 -7.27 -60.79
C ASP A 202 -20.43 -8.03 -60.77
N ASP A 203 -21.15 -7.82 -59.66
CA ASP A 203 -22.61 -7.95 -59.49
C ASP A 203 -23.12 -9.03 -58.51
N ASN A 204 -22.59 -9.04 -57.29
CA ASN A 204 -23.42 -9.14 -56.07
C ASN A 204 -22.60 -8.81 -54.81
N PRO A 205 -23.01 -7.88 -53.94
CA PRO A 205 -22.27 -7.61 -52.70
C PRO A 205 -22.18 -8.85 -51.79
N CYS A 206 -23.20 -9.73 -51.79
CA CYS A 206 -23.17 -10.97 -51.01
C CYS A 206 -22.20 -12.04 -51.55
N SER A 207 -21.81 -12.02 -52.83
CA SER A 207 -20.80 -12.95 -53.37
C SER A 207 -19.37 -12.44 -53.11
N LEU A 208 -19.16 -11.12 -53.10
CA LEU A 208 -17.89 -10.49 -52.72
C LEU A 208 -17.51 -10.82 -51.26
N PHE A 209 -18.46 -10.70 -50.31
CA PHE A 209 -18.20 -11.05 -48.91
C PHE A 209 -18.00 -12.57 -48.69
N ARG A 210 -18.49 -13.42 -49.61
CA ARG A 210 -18.25 -14.88 -49.57
C ARG A 210 -16.89 -15.27 -50.16
N SER A 211 -16.26 -14.43 -50.99
CA SER A 211 -14.92 -14.67 -51.55
C SER A 211 -13.78 -14.13 -50.68
N ILE A 212 -14.07 -13.33 -49.66
CA ILE A 212 -13.05 -12.86 -48.71
C ILE A 212 -12.75 -13.99 -47.72
N ALA A 213 -11.53 -14.51 -47.74
CA ALA A 213 -11.11 -15.57 -46.83
C ALA A 213 -10.96 -15.03 -45.39
N PHE A 214 -11.57 -15.72 -44.43
CA PHE A 214 -11.43 -15.41 -43.01
C PHE A 214 -10.00 -15.74 -42.52
N PRO A 215 -9.34 -14.90 -41.70
CA PRO A 215 -7.91 -15.04 -41.42
C PRO A 215 -7.65 -16.05 -40.30
N VAL A 216 -7.89 -17.34 -40.58
CA VAL A 216 -7.95 -18.41 -39.57
C VAL A 216 -6.62 -18.72 -38.88
N SER A 217 -5.47 -18.40 -39.49
CA SER A 217 -4.16 -18.64 -38.88
C SER A 217 -3.70 -17.47 -37.99
N GLN A 218 -4.31 -16.29 -38.11
CA GLN A 218 -4.02 -15.12 -37.26
C GLN A 218 -4.47 -15.27 -35.80
N PHE A 219 -5.07 -16.40 -35.45
CA PHE A 219 -5.66 -16.64 -34.13
C PHE A 219 -5.19 -17.95 -33.50
N LYS A 220 -4.19 -18.62 -34.07
CA LYS A 220 -3.64 -19.84 -33.48
C LYS A 220 -2.38 -19.53 -32.69
N GLY A 221 -2.50 -19.62 -31.37
CA GLY A 221 -1.35 -19.84 -30.51
C GLY A 221 -0.78 -21.22 -30.82
N THR A 222 0.48 -21.28 -31.17
CA THR A 222 1.26 -22.48 -31.46
C THR A 222 1.34 -23.37 -30.21
N ASP A 223 0.42 -24.31 -30.05
CA ASP A 223 0.82 -25.62 -29.53
C ASP A 223 1.64 -26.28 -30.63
N CYS A 224 2.97 -26.12 -30.56
CA CYS A 224 3.97 -26.70 -31.46
C CYS A 224 4.12 -28.23 -31.31
N CYS A 225 3.01 -28.96 -31.19
CA CYS A 225 3.00 -30.42 -31.13
C CYS A 225 1.93 -30.97 -32.07
N GLN A 226 1.99 -30.64 -33.36
CA GLN A 226 1.40 -31.48 -34.38
C GLN A 226 2.50 -32.39 -34.94
N THR A 227 2.57 -33.56 -34.33
CA THR A 227 3.15 -34.78 -34.87
C THR A 227 2.83 -34.90 -36.36
N THR A 228 3.81 -34.60 -37.20
CA THR A 228 3.83 -35.10 -38.58
C THR A 228 4.34 -36.54 -38.54
N GLU A 229 3.45 -37.50 -38.29
CA GLU A 229 3.68 -38.89 -38.66
C GLU A 229 2.95 -39.21 -39.98
N PRO A 230 3.62 -39.79 -40.99
CA PRO A 230 2.92 -40.57 -42.01
C PRO A 230 2.58 -41.95 -41.42
N PRO A 231 1.52 -42.64 -41.89
CA PRO A 231 1.08 -43.87 -41.26
C PRO A 231 2.10 -44.98 -41.54
N ARG A 232 2.84 -45.41 -40.52
CA ARG A 232 3.57 -46.68 -40.56
C ARG A 232 3.07 -47.60 -39.46
N ARG A 233 2.66 -48.79 -39.92
CA ARG A 233 2.18 -49.91 -39.12
C ARG A 233 3.21 -50.33 -38.08
N SER A 234 2.67 -50.90 -37.01
CA SER A 234 3.25 -51.80 -35.99
C SER A 234 4.25 -51.22 -34.99
N GLY A 235 3.83 -51.24 -33.71
CA GLY A 235 4.68 -51.67 -32.60
C GLY A 235 4.96 -50.66 -31.48
N GLY A 236 4.23 -50.78 -30.37
CA GLY A 236 4.74 -50.57 -29.01
C GLY A 236 4.87 -49.12 -28.51
N CYS A 237 3.86 -48.65 -27.76
CA CYS A 237 4.04 -47.52 -26.85
C CYS A 237 4.70 -48.02 -25.55
N SER A 238 5.97 -47.70 -25.34
CA SER A 238 6.65 -47.83 -24.05
C SER A 238 6.96 -46.44 -23.49
N CYS A 239 6.23 -46.01 -22.47
CA CYS A 239 6.63 -44.89 -21.63
C CYS A 239 7.55 -45.42 -20.53
N GLY A 240 8.81 -44.97 -20.53
CA GLY A 240 9.80 -45.36 -19.54
C GLY A 240 10.65 -44.17 -19.11
N ARG A 241 10.57 -43.89 -17.81
CA ARG A 241 11.44 -43.10 -16.91
C ARG A 241 11.47 -41.59 -17.07
#